data_AF-A0A095TJG6-F1
#
_entry.id   AF-A0A095TJG6-F1
#
_cell.length_a   1.000
_cell.length_b   1.000
_cell.length_c   1.000
_cell.angle_alpha   90.00
_cell.angle_beta   90.00
_cell.angle_gamma   90.00
#
_symmetry.space_group_name_H-M   'P 1'
#
loop_
_entity.id
_entity.type
_entity.pdbx_description
1 polymer ?
#
loop_
_entity_poly.entity_id
_entity_poly.type
_entity_poly.pdbx_seq_one_letter_code
_entity_poly.pdbx_strand_id
1 'polypeptide(L)'
;MSLLELIESKRAHIARYSSENGMLGERSLLDSQTSWIKRPKGKDMKNLLAALKQFEDIEIKASSFDFISIPENVSVDFSDFTSLARILKSLTFIELKTCNQKRVTTPDFKNFFFAITENEIVASELLGDRHIVVLHNKITGDKLVTTIPEIINRANSENWQLSVSLGSIKV
;
A
#
# COMPACT_ATOMS: atom_id res chain seq x y z
N MET A 1 5.53 7.17 27.01
CA MET A 1 5.17 5.97 26.23
C MET A 1 6.41 5.10 26.11
N SER A 2 6.37 3.88 26.62
CA SER A 2 7.41 2.88 26.43
C SER A 2 7.30 2.25 25.03
N LEU A 3 8.36 1.62 24.55
CA LEU A 3 8.36 0.91 23.26
C LEU A 3 7.31 -0.22 23.24
N LEU A 4 7.11 -0.89 24.38
CA LEU A 4 6.11 -1.94 24.52
C LEU A 4 4.68 -1.39 24.41
N GLU A 5 4.42 -0.22 25.02
CA GLU A 5 3.12 0.46 24.91
C GLU A 5 2.81 0.91 23.48
N LEU A 6 3.84 1.34 22.73
CA LEU A 6 3.70 1.70 21.33
C LEU A 6 3.35 0.48 20.47
N ILE A 7 4.02 -0.65 20.68
CA ILE A 7 3.76 -1.90 19.94
C ILE A 7 2.34 -2.42 20.23
N GLU A 8 1.92 -2.44 21.49
CA GLU A 8 0.58 -2.89 21.87
C GLU A 8 -0.52 -1.96 21.33
N SER A 9 -0.30 -0.65 21.36
CA SER A 9 -1.20 0.33 20.73
C SER A 9 -1.36 0.07 19.22
N LYS A 10 -0.25 -0.25 18.52
CA LYS A 10 -0.28 -0.58 17.09
C LYS A 10 -1.00 -1.90 16.81
N ARG A 11 -0.80 -2.93 17.63
CA ARG A 11 -1.55 -4.20 17.54
C ARG A 11 -3.05 -4.00 17.67
N ALA A 12 -3.47 -3.29 18.73
CA ALA A 12 -4.89 -3.02 18.98
C ALA A 12 -5.53 -2.15 17.88
N HIS A 13 -4.75 -1.28 17.24
CA HIS A 13 -5.20 -0.47 16.11
C HIS A 13 -5.44 -1.32 14.85
N ILE A 14 -4.47 -2.15 14.49
CA ILE A 14 -4.51 -3.03 13.33
C ILE A 14 -5.62 -4.09 13.43
N ALA A 15 -5.80 -4.69 14.62
CA ALA A 15 -6.81 -5.72 14.86
C ALA A 15 -8.25 -5.17 14.69
N ARG A 16 -8.49 -3.93 15.10
CA ARG A 16 -9.80 -3.26 14.93
C ARG A 16 -10.13 -3.06 13.45
N TYR A 17 -9.16 -2.60 12.66
CA TYR A 17 -9.37 -2.34 11.23
C TYR A 17 -9.61 -3.62 10.41
N SER A 18 -8.95 -4.72 10.79
CA SER A 18 -9.14 -6.03 10.15
C SER A 18 -10.56 -6.59 10.33
N SER A 19 -11.25 -6.24 11.42
CA SER A 19 -12.62 -6.70 11.68
C SER A 19 -13.71 -5.90 10.97
N GLU A 20 -13.47 -4.64 10.59
CA GLU A 20 -14.51 -3.75 10.05
C GLU A 20 -14.66 -3.84 8.52
N ASN A 21 -13.59 -4.14 7.76
CA ASN A 21 -13.60 -3.98 6.29
C ASN A 21 -13.13 -5.21 5.47
N GLY A 22 -12.76 -6.32 6.11
CA GLY A 22 -11.96 -7.39 5.48
C GLY A 22 -12.62 -8.36 4.49
N MET A 23 -13.84 -8.14 3.98
CA MET A 23 -14.56 -9.20 3.22
C MET A 23 -15.25 -8.82 1.89
N LEU A 24 -15.24 -7.55 1.43
CA LEU A 24 -16.14 -7.16 0.33
C LEU A 24 -15.50 -6.90 -1.05
N GLY A 25 -14.17 -6.85 -1.20
CA GLY A 25 -13.52 -6.42 -2.46
C GLY A 25 -13.02 -7.52 -3.41
N GLU A 26 -13.17 -8.80 -3.07
CA GLU A 26 -12.05 -9.74 -3.23
C GLU A 26 -11.86 -10.48 -4.58
N ARG A 27 -12.50 -10.09 -5.69
CA ARG A 27 -12.22 -10.76 -7.00
C ARG A 27 -12.17 -9.88 -8.24
N SER A 28 -12.53 -8.60 -8.14
CA SER A 28 -12.67 -7.72 -9.32
C SER A 28 -11.34 -7.12 -9.83
N LEU A 29 -10.32 -7.02 -8.97
CA LEU A 29 -9.10 -6.25 -9.26
C LEU A 29 -8.06 -6.96 -10.15
N LEU A 30 -8.16 -8.29 -10.31
CA LEU A 30 -7.25 -9.06 -11.17
C LEU A 30 -7.67 -9.01 -12.65
N ASP A 31 -8.97 -8.82 -12.92
CA ASP A 31 -9.55 -8.85 -14.27
C ASP A 31 -9.55 -7.49 -14.96
N SER A 32 -9.42 -6.38 -14.23
CA SER A 32 -9.09 -5.10 -14.85
C SER A 32 -7.60 -5.12 -15.20
N GLN A 33 -7.24 -5.47 -16.44
CA GLN A 33 -5.92 -5.26 -17.02
C GLN A 33 -5.64 -3.75 -17.14
N THR A 34 -5.47 -3.13 -15.98
CA THR A 34 -5.46 -1.70 -15.79
C THR A 34 -4.05 -1.20 -16.05
N SER A 35 -3.90 -0.09 -16.78
CA SER A 35 -2.60 0.51 -17.05
C SER A 35 -1.93 0.97 -15.75
N TRP A 36 -1.05 0.15 -15.18
CA TRP A 36 -0.26 0.54 -14.01
C TRP A 36 0.81 1.51 -14.45
N ILE A 37 0.67 2.75 -14.01
CA ILE A 37 1.71 3.75 -14.16
C ILE A 37 2.56 3.78 -12.90
N LYS A 38 3.86 4.03 -13.05
CA LYS A 38 4.71 4.31 -11.89
C LYS A 38 4.17 5.54 -11.17
N ARG A 39 4.29 5.56 -9.84
CA ARG A 39 3.92 6.73 -9.06
C ARG A 39 4.56 7.99 -9.66
N PRO A 40 3.81 9.11 -9.73
CA PRO A 40 4.35 10.36 -10.25
C PRO A 40 5.56 10.82 -9.42
N LYS A 41 6.33 11.78 -9.94
CA LYS A 41 7.54 12.29 -9.28
C LYS A 41 7.52 13.81 -9.24
N GLY A 42 8.36 14.39 -8.38
CA GLY A 42 8.55 15.84 -8.33
C GLY A 42 7.26 16.60 -8.07
N LYS A 43 6.92 17.55 -8.94
CA LYS A 43 5.73 18.40 -8.82
C LYS A 43 4.43 17.60 -8.90
N ASP A 44 4.36 16.63 -9.80
CA ASP A 44 3.16 15.81 -10.02
C ASP A 44 2.79 15.00 -8.78
N MET A 45 3.78 14.43 -8.08
CA MET A 45 3.55 13.75 -6.81
C MET A 45 3.07 14.72 -5.73
N LYS A 46 3.68 15.92 -5.65
CA LYS A 46 3.24 16.95 -4.69
C LYS A 46 1.79 17.36 -4.95
N ASN A 47 1.41 17.54 -6.21
CA ASN A 47 0.05 17.86 -6.62
C ASN A 47 -0.93 16.75 -6.23
N LEU A 48 -0.59 15.47 -6.51
CA LEU A 48 -1.43 14.34 -6.13
C LEU A 48 -1.69 14.28 -4.62
N LEU A 49 -0.63 14.39 -3.80
CA LEU A 49 -0.77 14.36 -2.35
C LEU A 49 -1.53 15.56 -1.81
N ALA A 50 -1.29 16.75 -2.37
CA ALA A 50 -2.04 17.96 -2.01
C ALA A 50 -3.52 17.83 -2.39
N ALA A 51 -3.83 17.18 -3.52
CA ALA A 51 -5.20 16.99 -3.98
C ALA A 51 -5.95 15.99 -3.09
N LEU A 52 -5.32 14.87 -2.71
CA LEU A 52 -5.88 13.92 -1.73
C LEU A 52 -6.22 14.63 -0.42
N LYS A 53 -5.31 15.46 0.09
CA LYS A 53 -5.53 16.22 1.31
C LYS A 53 -6.64 17.26 1.16
N GLN A 54 -6.64 18.03 0.08
CA GLN A 54 -7.59 19.14 -0.10
C GLN A 54 -9.02 18.65 -0.41
N PHE A 55 -9.17 17.61 -1.22
CA PHE A 55 -10.48 17.19 -1.75
C PHE A 55 -11.07 15.97 -1.04
N GLU A 56 -10.25 15.17 -0.36
CA GLU A 56 -10.69 13.96 0.33
C GLU A 56 -10.28 13.91 1.81
N ASP A 57 -9.56 14.91 2.33
CA ASP A 57 -8.99 14.92 3.69
C ASP A 57 -8.06 13.71 3.97
N ILE A 58 -7.40 13.21 2.93
CA ILE A 58 -6.49 12.05 3.01
C ILE A 58 -5.04 12.52 2.98
N GLU A 59 -4.28 12.21 4.03
CA GLU A 59 -2.85 12.54 4.14
C GLU A 59 -1.98 11.28 4.20
N ILE A 60 -1.36 10.92 3.06
CA ILE A 60 -0.44 9.78 2.92
C ILE A 60 0.96 10.24 2.47
N LYS A 61 1.96 9.37 2.60
CA LYS A 61 3.34 9.64 2.13
C LYS A 61 3.55 9.10 0.72
N ALA A 62 4.37 9.78 -0.09
CA ALA A 62 4.76 9.30 -1.42
C ALA A 62 5.43 7.91 -1.43
N SER A 63 5.95 7.46 -0.28
CA SER A 63 6.58 6.16 -0.10
C SER A 63 5.62 5.02 0.26
N SER A 64 4.30 5.27 0.34
CA SER A 64 3.32 4.24 0.75
C SER A 64 2.73 3.43 -0.41
N PHE A 65 3.17 3.72 -1.64
CA PHE A 65 2.78 3.01 -2.86
C PHE A 65 3.87 3.18 -3.92
N ASP A 66 3.89 2.28 -4.90
CA ASP A 66 4.85 2.26 -6.01
C ASP A 66 4.21 2.61 -7.35
N PHE A 67 2.96 2.23 -7.55
CA PHE A 67 2.21 2.39 -8.79
C PHE A 67 0.82 2.97 -8.52
N ILE A 68 0.23 3.52 -9.58
CA ILE A 68 -1.17 3.92 -9.63
C ILE A 68 -1.81 3.20 -10.81
N SER A 69 -2.98 2.62 -10.57
CA SER A 69 -3.86 2.10 -11.60
C SER A 69 -4.92 3.14 -11.91
N ILE A 70 -5.11 3.39 -13.20
CA ILE A 70 -6.06 4.36 -13.75
C ILE A 70 -7.06 3.61 -14.64
N PRO A 71 -8.38 3.73 -14.43
CA PRO A 71 -9.38 3.10 -15.28
C PRO A 71 -9.21 3.49 -16.76
N GLU A 72 -9.49 2.58 -17.68
CA GLU A 72 -9.22 2.76 -19.13
C GLU A 72 -9.88 4.00 -19.75
N ASN A 73 -11.01 4.45 -19.19
CA ASN A 73 -11.77 5.61 -19.66
C ASN A 73 -11.39 6.92 -18.94
N VAL A 74 -10.35 6.92 -18.10
CA VAL A 74 -9.90 8.09 -17.34
C VAL A 74 -8.52 8.51 -17.83
N SER A 75 -8.43 9.76 -18.29
CA SER A 75 -7.14 10.41 -18.56
C SER A 75 -6.74 11.23 -17.33
N VAL A 76 -5.47 11.14 -16.93
CA VAL A 76 -4.94 11.81 -15.75
C VAL A 76 -3.79 12.72 -16.14
N ASP A 77 -3.92 14.00 -15.85
CA ASP A 77 -2.81 14.96 -15.85
C ASP A 77 -2.55 15.40 -14.41
N PHE A 78 -1.47 14.90 -13.81
CA PHE A 78 -1.09 15.26 -12.44
C PHE A 78 -0.61 16.71 -12.29
N SER A 79 -0.36 17.40 -13.41
CA SER A 79 -0.01 18.83 -13.39
C SER A 79 -1.25 19.72 -13.26
N ASP A 80 -2.42 19.24 -13.70
CA ASP A 80 -3.72 19.92 -13.56
C ASP A 80 -4.40 19.53 -12.24
N PHE A 81 -4.09 20.31 -11.20
CA PHE A 81 -4.63 20.13 -9.86
C PHE A 81 -6.16 20.15 -9.78
N THR A 82 -6.84 20.94 -10.63
CA THR A 82 -8.31 21.04 -10.60
C THR A 82 -8.95 19.81 -11.21
N SER A 83 -8.33 19.22 -12.24
CA SER A 83 -8.80 17.96 -12.83
C SER A 83 -8.71 16.79 -11.86
N LEU A 84 -7.69 16.77 -10.97
CA LEU A 84 -7.46 15.68 -10.02
C LEU A 84 -8.69 15.42 -9.15
N ALA A 85 -9.38 16.47 -8.68
CA ALA A 85 -10.55 16.34 -7.81
C ALA A 85 -11.64 15.38 -8.33
N ARG A 86 -11.79 15.26 -9.66
CA ARG A 86 -12.82 14.42 -10.28
C ARG A 86 -12.41 12.94 -10.39
N ILE A 87 -11.11 12.66 -10.34
CA ILE A 87 -10.56 11.33 -10.62
C ILE A 87 -9.98 10.64 -9.39
N LEU A 88 -9.71 11.35 -8.29
CA LEU A 88 -9.01 10.79 -7.11
C LEU A 88 -9.69 9.50 -6.59
N LYS A 89 -11.02 9.49 -6.53
CA LYS A 89 -11.80 8.32 -6.10
C LYS A 89 -11.72 7.11 -7.04
N SER A 90 -11.35 7.33 -8.29
CA SER A 90 -11.18 6.26 -9.28
C SER A 90 -9.75 5.73 -9.36
N LEU A 91 -8.80 6.33 -8.66
CA LEU A 91 -7.42 5.85 -8.63
C LEU A 91 -7.25 4.71 -7.63
N THR A 92 -6.50 3.69 -8.02
CA THR A 92 -6.03 2.64 -7.12
C THR A 92 -4.52 2.79 -6.92
N PHE A 93 -4.10 2.88 -5.66
CA PHE A 93 -2.72 2.97 -5.22
C PHE A 93 -2.20 1.57 -4.94
N ILE A 94 -1.07 1.23 -5.54
CA ILE A 94 -0.54 -0.13 -5.56
C ILE A 94 0.84 -0.14 -4.94
N GLU A 95 1.00 -0.91 -3.87
CA GLU A 95 2.29 -1.27 -3.30
C GLU A 95 2.78 -2.60 -3.88
N LEU A 96 3.99 -2.64 -4.44
CA LEU A 96 4.54 -3.86 -5.05
C LEU A 96 5.62 -4.47 -4.15
N LYS A 97 5.29 -5.59 -3.50
CA LYS A 97 6.27 -6.38 -2.76
C LYS A 97 6.79 -7.52 -3.61
N THR A 98 8.11 -7.62 -3.72
CA THR A 98 8.73 -8.66 -4.55
C THR A 98 9.63 -9.58 -3.76
N CYS A 99 9.64 -10.86 -4.14
CA CYS A 99 10.60 -11.83 -3.65
C CYS A 99 11.32 -12.53 -4.82
N ASN A 100 12.53 -13.02 -4.55
CA ASN A 100 13.37 -13.71 -5.52
C ASN A 100 13.80 -15.08 -4.96
N GLN A 101 12.83 -15.92 -4.58
CA GLN A 101 13.12 -17.19 -3.91
C GLN A 101 12.42 -18.36 -4.59
N LYS A 102 13.21 -19.31 -5.10
CA LYS A 102 12.69 -20.56 -5.71
C LYS A 102 11.88 -21.43 -4.75
N ARG A 103 12.13 -21.32 -3.44
CA ARG A 103 11.40 -22.09 -2.41
C ARG A 103 9.98 -21.58 -2.16
N VAL A 104 9.65 -20.37 -2.61
CA VAL A 104 8.29 -19.83 -2.53
C VAL A 104 7.56 -20.28 -3.78
N THR A 105 7.01 -21.49 -3.70
CA THR A 105 6.38 -22.18 -4.84
C THR A 105 4.86 -22.12 -4.80
N THR A 106 4.28 -21.61 -3.72
CA THR A 106 2.83 -21.50 -3.59
C THR A 106 2.38 -20.09 -3.99
N PRO A 107 1.38 -19.95 -4.88
CA PRO A 107 0.87 -18.64 -5.30
C PRO A 107 0.25 -17.81 -4.17
N ASP A 108 -0.05 -18.44 -3.04
CA ASP A 108 -0.57 -17.79 -1.83
C ASP A 108 0.52 -17.20 -0.93
N PHE A 109 1.81 -17.39 -1.27
CA PHE A 109 2.99 -16.95 -0.54
C PHE A 109 3.07 -17.44 0.91
N LYS A 110 2.45 -18.58 1.24
CA LYS A 110 2.46 -19.16 2.58
C LYS A 110 3.89 -19.32 3.13
N ASN A 111 4.07 -18.99 4.42
CA ASN A 111 5.34 -19.06 5.15
C ASN A 111 6.46 -18.14 4.62
N PHE A 112 6.13 -17.14 3.78
CA PHE A 112 7.06 -16.12 3.36
C PHE A 112 6.75 -14.78 4.05
N PHE A 113 7.79 -14.06 4.48
CA PHE A 113 7.65 -12.77 5.14
C PHE A 113 7.80 -11.63 4.13
N PHE A 114 6.79 -10.76 4.09
CA PHE A 114 6.90 -9.46 3.44
C PHE A 114 7.03 -8.37 4.51
N ALA A 115 7.90 -7.40 4.25
CA ALA A 115 8.01 -6.22 5.10
C ALA A 115 6.91 -5.23 4.74
N ILE A 116 6.10 -4.86 5.73
CA ILE A 116 5.08 -3.83 5.63
C ILE A 116 5.54 -2.62 6.45
N THR A 117 5.49 -1.43 5.87
CA THR A 117 5.88 -0.19 6.56
C THR A 117 4.69 0.51 7.21
N GLU A 118 4.95 1.35 8.22
CA GLU A 118 3.89 2.15 8.86
C GLU A 118 3.15 3.06 7.86
N ASN A 119 3.89 3.64 6.91
CA ASN A 119 3.27 4.50 5.88
C ASN A 119 2.32 3.71 4.98
N GLU A 120 2.61 2.43 4.71
CA GLU A 120 1.73 1.54 3.95
C GLU A 120 0.45 1.22 4.74
N ILE A 121 0.59 0.91 6.04
CA ILE A 121 -0.56 0.66 6.93
C ILE A 121 -1.47 1.88 6.98
N VAL A 122 -0.91 3.07 7.27
CA VAL A 122 -1.68 4.32 7.31
C VAL A 122 -2.35 4.62 5.96
N ALA A 123 -1.66 4.38 4.85
CA ALA A 123 -2.27 4.57 3.54
C ALA A 123 -3.43 3.60 3.28
N SER A 124 -3.31 2.34 3.68
CA SER A 124 -4.40 1.36 3.56
C SER A 124 -5.60 1.71 4.43
N GLU A 125 -5.37 2.27 5.62
CA GLU A 125 -6.44 2.76 6.50
C GLU A 125 -7.20 3.94 5.90
N LEU A 126 -6.48 4.91 5.33
CA LEU A 126 -7.10 6.13 4.79
C LEU A 126 -7.71 5.95 3.40
N LEU A 127 -7.12 5.11 2.55
CA LEU A 127 -7.58 4.89 1.18
C LEU A 127 -8.61 3.77 1.05
N GLY A 128 -8.70 2.87 2.05
CA GLY A 128 -9.56 1.69 2.02
C GLY A 128 -9.24 0.78 0.84
N ASP A 129 -10.27 0.34 0.11
CA ASP A 129 -10.17 -0.56 -1.05
C ASP A 129 -9.36 0.02 -2.23
N ARG A 130 -9.04 1.32 -2.21
CA ARG A 130 -8.17 1.95 -3.21
C ARG A 130 -6.69 1.71 -2.94
N HIS A 131 -6.30 1.15 -1.80
CA HIS A 131 -4.92 0.72 -1.56
C HIS A 131 -4.83 -0.81 -1.63
N ILE A 132 -4.04 -1.30 -2.57
CA ILE A 132 -3.83 -2.73 -2.75
C ILE A 132 -2.35 -3.06 -2.68
N VAL A 133 -2.06 -4.30 -2.30
CA VAL A 133 -0.71 -4.86 -2.27
C VAL A 133 -0.61 -5.96 -3.31
N VAL A 134 0.42 -5.90 -4.14
CA VAL A 134 0.76 -6.96 -5.09
C VAL A 134 2.00 -7.67 -4.58
N LEU A 135 1.86 -8.95 -4.26
CA LEU A 135 2.96 -9.84 -3.93
C LEU A 135 3.41 -10.53 -5.23
N HIS A 136 4.70 -10.48 -5.55
CA HIS A 136 5.22 -11.04 -6.80
C HIS A 136 6.55 -11.77 -6.59
N ASN A 137 6.59 -13.06 -6.95
CA ASN A 137 7.83 -13.81 -7.03
C ASN A 137 8.43 -13.64 -8.42
N LYS A 138 9.57 -12.94 -8.53
CA LYS A 138 10.20 -12.68 -9.84
C LYS A 138 10.79 -13.94 -10.49
N ILE A 139 11.00 -15.01 -9.72
CA ILE A 139 11.57 -16.26 -10.25
C ILE A 139 10.48 -17.17 -10.83
N THR A 140 9.39 -17.38 -10.10
CA THR A 140 8.29 -18.24 -10.56
C THR A 140 7.29 -17.50 -11.44
N GLY A 141 7.23 -16.16 -11.30
CA GLY A 141 6.22 -15.32 -11.94
C GLY A 141 4.90 -15.25 -11.18
N ASP A 142 4.76 -15.97 -10.07
CA ASP A 142 3.52 -15.99 -9.27
C ASP A 142 3.19 -14.61 -8.72
N LYS A 143 1.91 -14.27 -8.74
CA LYS A 143 1.37 -13.01 -8.24
C LYS A 143 0.15 -13.23 -7.37
N LEU A 144 0.03 -12.45 -6.31
CA LEU A 144 -1.14 -12.37 -5.46
C LEU A 144 -1.49 -10.90 -5.26
N VAL A 145 -2.71 -10.51 -5.64
CA VAL A 145 -3.31 -9.22 -5.27
C VAL A 145 -4.04 -9.43 -3.95
N THR A 146 -3.79 -8.55 -3.00
CA THR A 146 -4.31 -8.63 -1.63
C THR A 146 -4.35 -7.22 -1.02
N THR A 147 -4.74 -7.12 0.24
CA THR A 147 -4.75 -5.87 1.02
C THR A 147 -3.94 -6.04 2.30
N ILE A 148 -3.54 -4.94 2.94
CA ILE A 148 -2.85 -5.01 4.24
C ILE A 148 -3.71 -5.70 5.31
N PRO A 149 -5.02 -5.39 5.46
CA PRO A 149 -5.89 -6.12 6.37
C PRO A 149 -5.90 -7.64 6.12
N GLU A 150 -5.97 -8.06 4.86
CA GLU A 150 -5.98 -9.49 4.52
C GLU A 150 -4.64 -10.16 4.84
N ILE A 151 -3.51 -9.51 4.53
CA ILE A 151 -2.17 -10.04 4.87
C ILE A 151 -2.07 -10.25 6.38
N ILE A 152 -2.54 -9.29 7.19
CA ILE A 152 -2.48 -9.37 8.64
C ILE A 152 -3.41 -10.45 9.18
N ASN A 153 -4.65 -10.53 8.67
CA ASN A 153 -5.61 -11.57 9.08
C ASN A 153 -5.12 -12.99 8.74
N ARG A 154 -4.30 -13.14 7.70
CA ARG A 154 -3.68 -14.42 7.29
C ARG A 154 -2.35 -14.69 7.97
N ALA A 155 -1.80 -13.77 8.76
CA ALA A 155 -0.48 -13.89 9.33
C ALA A 155 -0.46 -14.94 10.46
N ASN A 156 0.30 -16.03 10.26
CA ASN A 156 0.58 -17.00 11.32
C ASN A 156 1.59 -16.47 12.37
N SER A 157 2.37 -15.46 12.00
CA SER A 157 3.38 -14.83 12.86
C SER A 157 3.72 -13.43 12.35
N GLU A 158 3.92 -12.49 13.27
CA GLU A 158 4.29 -11.10 12.97
C GLU A 158 5.60 -10.74 13.67
N ASN A 159 6.53 -10.12 12.92
CA ASN A 159 7.80 -9.63 13.46
C ASN A 159 7.92 -8.14 13.21
N TRP A 160 8.01 -7.35 14.29
CA TRP A 160 8.20 -5.91 14.20
C TRP A 160 9.69 -5.59 14.06
N GLN A 161 10.05 -4.80 13.05
CA GLN A 161 11.42 -4.40 12.75
C GLN A 161 11.57 -2.88 12.82
N LEU A 162 12.58 -2.41 13.56
CA LEU A 162 12.99 -1.01 13.58
C LEU A 162 14.19 -0.82 12.66
N SER A 163 14.09 0.11 11.71
CA SER A 163 15.21 0.50 10.84
C SER A 163 15.74 1.88 11.26
N VAL A 164 17.05 1.99 11.47
CA VAL A 164 17.72 3.24 11.92
C VAL A 164 18.81 3.61 10.93
N SER A 165 18.85 4.88 10.51
CA SER A 165 19.96 5.46 9.76
C SER A 165 20.75 6.38 10.68
N LEU A 166 22.04 6.11 10.87
CA LEU A 166 22.91 6.97 11.67
C LEU A 166 23.41 8.16 10.85
N GLY A 167 23.38 9.34 11.43
CA GLY A 167 24.07 10.51 10.90
C GLY A 167 25.53 10.57 11.37
N SER A 168 26.30 11.52 10.83
CA SER A 168 27.63 11.81 11.35
C SER A 168 27.57 12.26 12.80
N ILE A 169 28.48 11.76 13.63
CA ILE A 169 28.68 12.28 14.99
C ILE A 169 29.10 13.74 14.84
N LYS A 170 28.25 14.67 15.31
CA LYS A 170 28.69 16.06 15.52
C LYS A 170 29.62 16.02 16.73
N VAL A 171 30.94 16.02 16.46
CA VAL A 171 31.98 16.27 17.47
C VAL A 171 32.00 17.76 17.77
#